data_AF-Q21KZ9-F1
#
_entry.id   AF-Q21KZ9-F1
#
_cell.length_a   1.000
_cell.length_b   1.000
_cell.length_c   1.000
_cell.angle_alpha   90.00
_cell.angle_beta   90.00
_cell.angle_gamma   90.00
#
_symmetry.space_group_name_H-M   'P 1'
#
loop_
_entity.id
_entity.type
_entity.pdbx_description
1 polymer ?
#
loop_
_entity_poly.entity_id
_entity_poly.type
_entity_poly.pdbx_seq_one_letter_code
_entity_poly.pdbx_strand_id
1 'polypeptide(L)'
;MIKKPLLISFVLITTGCGASMQAKDCATTDWNQKGYEDAMQGKTNETFEEYKNICSANPPNAAEYVTGYKRATTEYCTESNGYDRGIKGGKYHLSCAQDSEYYHAYVKALKKHSEERERKQLERLTRHGGDVTDSRAAPGGSPGM
;
A
#
# COMPACT_ATOMS: atom_id res chain seq x y z
N MET A 1 -27.13 -31.93 -26.62
CA MET A 1 -26.08 -31.75 -25.60
C MET A 1 -24.80 -31.28 -26.29
N ILE A 2 -24.51 -29.97 -26.32
CA ILE A 2 -23.31 -29.43 -26.99
C ILE A 2 -22.41 -28.84 -25.90
N LYS A 3 -21.23 -29.44 -25.72
CA LYS A 3 -20.21 -29.08 -24.73
C LYS A 3 -19.52 -27.79 -25.20
N LYS A 4 -19.69 -26.69 -24.47
CA LYS A 4 -19.00 -25.42 -24.74
C LYS A 4 -17.54 -25.54 -24.30
N PRO A 5 -16.54 -25.31 -25.17
CA PRO A 5 -15.15 -25.33 -24.74
C PRO A 5 -14.88 -24.10 -23.88
N LEU A 6 -14.43 -24.36 -22.65
CA LEU A 6 -14.01 -23.34 -21.71
C LEU A 6 -12.69 -22.74 -22.23
N LEU A 7 -12.76 -21.57 -22.86
CA LEU A 7 -11.58 -20.78 -23.22
C LEU A 7 -10.93 -20.27 -21.93
N ILE A 8 -9.89 -20.96 -21.48
CA ILE A 8 -9.03 -20.52 -20.38
C ILE A 8 -8.14 -19.39 -20.93
N SER A 9 -8.54 -18.15 -20.67
CA SER A 9 -7.72 -16.98 -20.92
C SER A 9 -6.52 -16.99 -19.97
N PHE A 10 -5.33 -17.23 -20.51
CA PHE A 10 -4.07 -17.18 -19.79
C PHE A 10 -3.70 -15.71 -19.57
N VAL A 11 -4.10 -15.15 -18.43
CA VAL A 11 -3.70 -13.79 -18.03
C VAL A 11 -2.24 -13.84 -17.62
N LEU A 12 -1.35 -13.32 -18.48
CA LEU A 12 0.03 -13.04 -18.11
C LEU A 12 0.03 -11.94 -17.04
N ILE A 13 0.37 -12.32 -15.81
CA ILE A 13 0.67 -11.36 -14.74
C ILE A 13 2.12 -10.94 -14.96
N THR A 14 2.34 -9.80 -15.63
CA THR A 14 3.67 -9.20 -15.68
C THR A 14 3.97 -8.59 -14.32
N THR A 15 4.78 -9.29 -13.53
CA THR A 15 5.38 -8.71 -12.32
C THR A 15 6.43 -7.70 -12.76
N GLY A 16 6.08 -6.42 -12.72
CA GLY A 16 7.02 -5.34 -12.96
C GLY A 16 8.07 -5.30 -11.85
N CYS A 17 9.26 -5.86 -12.09
CA CYS A 17 10.44 -5.50 -11.31
C CYS A 17 10.74 -4.02 -11.63
N GLY A 18 10.57 -3.15 -10.64
CA GLY A 18 11.03 -1.76 -10.76
C GLY A 18 12.53 -1.75 -11.03
N ALA A 19 12.93 -1.22 -12.19
CA ALA A 19 14.34 -1.08 -12.51
C ALA A 19 14.98 -0.14 -11.49
N SER A 20 15.96 -0.65 -10.76
CA SER A 20 16.79 0.16 -9.87
C SER A 20 17.77 0.97 -10.71
N MET A 21 18.08 2.19 -10.26
CA MET A 21 19.01 3.11 -10.93
C MET A 21 20.39 2.49 -11.08
N GLN A 22 21.02 2.61 -12.26
CA GLN A 22 22.40 2.18 -12.50
C GLN A 22 23.29 3.38 -12.86
N ALA A 23 24.61 3.23 -12.68
CA ALA A 23 25.59 4.29 -12.94
C ALA A 23 25.54 4.85 -14.37
N LYS A 24 25.17 4.00 -15.35
CA LYS A 24 25.02 4.39 -16.76
C LYS A 24 23.81 5.31 -17.01
N ASP A 25 22.80 5.25 -16.15
CA ASP A 25 21.55 6.00 -16.33
C ASP A 25 21.73 7.46 -15.89
N CYS A 26 22.68 7.72 -15.00
CA CYS A 26 22.90 9.02 -14.34
C CYS A 26 23.11 10.18 -15.32
N ALA A 27 23.85 9.96 -16.42
CA ALA A 27 24.18 11.02 -17.39
C ALA A 27 22.96 11.51 -18.19
N THR A 28 21.91 10.68 -18.30
CA THR A 28 20.70 10.98 -19.09
C THR A 28 19.45 11.14 -18.22
N THR A 29 19.59 11.06 -16.90
CA THR A 29 18.45 11.13 -15.99
C THR A 29 17.96 12.57 -15.87
N ASP A 30 16.68 12.78 -16.11
CA ASP A 30 15.96 13.98 -15.69
C ASP A 30 15.74 13.91 -14.17
N TRP A 31 16.56 14.64 -13.41
CA TRP A 31 16.51 14.62 -11.95
C TRP A 31 15.22 15.22 -11.40
N ASN A 32 14.59 16.17 -12.11
CA ASN A 32 13.30 16.73 -11.69
C ASN A 32 12.21 15.68 -11.77
N GLN A 33 12.09 15.02 -12.92
CA GLN A 33 11.12 13.95 -13.10
C GLN A 33 11.39 12.78 -12.13
N LYS A 34 12.67 12.45 -11.93
CA LYS A 34 13.07 11.40 -10.99
C LYS A 34 12.63 11.69 -9.55
N GLY A 35 12.82 12.93 -9.08
CA GLY A 35 12.38 13.37 -7.76
C GLY A 35 10.86 13.31 -7.61
N TYR A 36 10.13 13.69 -8.65
CA TYR A 36 8.68 13.58 -8.69
C TYR A 36 8.21 12.12 -8.53
N GLU A 37 8.76 11.20 -9.33
CA GLU A 37 8.39 9.79 -9.30
C GLU A 37 8.72 9.10 -7.98
N ASP A 38 9.89 9.40 -7.41
CA ASP A 38 10.30 8.83 -6.13
C ASP A 38 9.39 9.32 -5.00
N ALA A 39 9.05 10.60 -4.97
CA ALA A 39 8.09 11.16 -4.02
C ALA A 39 6.71 10.49 -4.15
N MET A 40 6.21 10.28 -5.38
CA MET A 40 4.94 9.60 -5.65
C MET A 40 4.93 8.12 -5.25
N GLN A 41 6.10 7.49 -5.19
CA GLN A 41 6.28 6.12 -4.69
C GLN A 41 6.45 6.07 -3.16
N GLY A 42 6.56 7.23 -2.49
CA GLY A 42 6.79 7.31 -1.06
C GLY A 42 8.22 6.99 -0.66
N LYS A 43 9.19 7.19 -1.55
CA LYS A 43 10.62 7.05 -1.24
C LYS A 43 11.12 8.24 -0.43
N THR A 44 12.07 7.99 0.45
CA THR A 44 12.63 8.97 1.40
C THR A 44 13.89 9.63 0.83
N ASN A 45 14.43 10.62 1.56
CA ASN A 45 15.71 11.25 1.23
C ASN A 45 16.88 10.27 1.16
N GLU A 46 16.80 9.11 1.83
CA GLU A 46 17.82 8.05 1.78
C GLU A 46 18.05 7.57 0.34
N THR A 47 17.01 7.60 -0.50
CA THR A 47 17.11 7.26 -1.92
C THR A 47 17.99 8.26 -2.69
N PHE A 48 17.96 9.56 -2.33
CA PHE A 48 18.81 10.54 -3.00
C PHE A 48 20.29 10.34 -2.65
N GLU A 49 20.60 9.95 -1.41
CA GLU A 49 21.96 9.60 -1.00
C GLU A 49 22.48 8.36 -1.75
N GLU A 50 21.62 7.37 -1.99
CA GLU A 50 21.94 6.22 -2.83
C GLU A 50 22.34 6.65 -4.26
N TYR A 51 21.61 7.60 -4.85
CA TYR A 51 21.96 8.14 -6.16
C TYR A 51 23.29 8.87 -6.18
N LYS A 52 23.66 9.61 -5.13
CA LYS A 52 24.99 10.23 -5.05
C LYS A 52 26.10 9.19 -5.12
N ASN A 53 25.90 8.04 -4.47
CA ASN A 53 26.88 6.95 -4.49
C ASN A 53 26.95 6.27 -5.87
N ILE A 54 25.81 5.89 -6.43
CA ILE A 54 25.72 5.21 -7.74
C ILE A 54 26.23 6.13 -8.86
N CYS A 55 25.91 7.42 -8.79
CA CYS A 55 26.20 8.41 -9.82
C CYS A 55 27.45 9.24 -9.53
N SER A 56 28.40 8.75 -8.73
CA SER A 56 29.62 9.49 -8.35
C SER A 56 30.40 10.05 -9.55
N ALA A 57 30.41 9.35 -10.69
CA ALA A 57 31.03 9.81 -11.94
C ALA A 57 30.22 10.89 -12.69
N ASN A 58 28.89 10.93 -12.50
CA ASN A 58 27.97 11.92 -13.08
C ASN A 58 26.98 12.38 -12.02
N PRO A 59 27.40 13.27 -11.09
CA PRO A 59 26.64 13.52 -9.86
C PRO A 59 25.21 14.01 -10.11
N PRO A 60 24.26 13.63 -9.25
CA PRO A 60 22.87 14.02 -9.40
C PRO A 60 22.66 15.53 -9.20
N ASN A 61 21.71 16.11 -9.93
CA ASN A 61 21.30 17.50 -9.69
C ASN A 61 20.30 17.56 -8.52
N ALA A 62 20.80 17.92 -7.33
CA ALA A 62 20.00 18.00 -6.12
C ALA A 62 18.87 19.03 -6.19
N ALA A 63 19.09 20.17 -6.83
CA ALA A 63 18.10 21.24 -6.92
C ALA A 63 16.89 20.81 -7.77
N GLU A 64 17.16 20.18 -8.91
CA GLU A 64 16.11 19.63 -9.78
C GLU A 64 15.34 18.52 -9.08
N TYR A 65 16.04 17.57 -8.45
CA TYR A 65 15.43 16.49 -7.69
C TYR A 65 14.49 16.99 -6.61
N VAL A 66 14.96 17.91 -5.75
CA VAL A 66 14.15 18.49 -4.68
C VAL A 66 12.96 19.26 -5.24
N THR A 67 13.11 19.94 -6.38
CA THR A 67 12.00 20.66 -7.03
C THR A 67 10.90 19.70 -7.46
N GLY A 68 11.25 18.59 -8.11
CA GLY A 68 10.29 17.55 -8.51
C GLY A 68 9.64 16.86 -7.32
N TYR A 69 10.45 16.52 -6.31
CA TYR A 69 10.00 15.88 -5.08
C TYR A 69 8.96 16.76 -4.36
N LYS A 70 9.26 18.05 -4.18
CA LYS A 70 8.33 19.00 -3.55
C LYS A 70 7.03 19.12 -4.33
N ARG A 71 7.09 19.24 -5.66
CA ARG A 71 5.90 19.29 -6.52
C ARG A 71 5.01 18.05 -6.29
N ALA A 72 5.57 16.85 -6.36
CA ALA A 72 4.85 15.61 -6.11
C ALA A 72 4.25 15.55 -4.71
N THR A 73 4.98 15.95 -3.67
CA THR A 73 4.45 15.93 -2.29
C THR A 73 3.31 16.92 -2.11
N THR A 74 3.36 18.10 -2.74
CA THR A 74 2.25 19.06 -2.72
C THR A 74 1.00 18.50 -3.39
N GLU A 75 1.16 17.76 -4.49
CA GLU A 75 0.04 17.13 -5.21
C GLU A 75 -0.53 15.91 -4.47
N TYR A 76 0.33 15.08 -3.87
CA TYR A 76 -0.06 13.81 -3.26
C TYR A 76 -0.53 13.95 -1.81
N CYS A 77 0.14 14.77 -1.01
CA CYS A 77 -0.05 14.83 0.44
C CYS A 77 -1.24 15.71 0.83
N THR A 78 -2.42 15.35 0.32
CA THR A 78 -3.69 16.00 0.62
C THR A 78 -4.44 15.28 1.74
N GLU A 79 -5.35 16.00 2.41
CA GLU A 79 -6.25 15.42 3.42
C GLU A 79 -7.00 14.18 2.89
N SER A 80 -7.57 14.29 1.68
CA SER A 80 -8.34 13.21 1.04
C SER A 80 -7.51 11.95 0.83
N ASN A 81 -6.30 12.08 0.26
CA ASN A 81 -5.41 10.95 0.05
C ASN A 81 -4.96 10.31 1.37
N GLY A 82 -4.75 11.12 2.41
CA GLY A 82 -4.44 10.65 3.76
C GLY A 82 -5.57 9.78 4.32
N TYR A 83 -6.79 10.31 4.31
CA TYR A 83 -7.98 9.62 4.78
C TYR A 83 -8.21 8.30 4.02
N ASP A 84 -8.19 8.35 2.69
CA ASP A 84 -8.43 7.20 1.82
C ASP A 84 -7.43 6.07 2.03
N ARG A 85 -6.17 6.40 2.26
CA ARG A 85 -5.14 5.40 2.55
C ARG A 85 -5.30 4.82 3.95
N GLY A 86 -5.60 5.67 4.94
CA GLY A 86 -5.81 5.24 6.32
C GLY A 86 -7.01 4.31 6.47
N ILE A 87 -8.15 4.63 5.83
CA ILE A 87 -9.37 3.80 5.94
C ILE A 87 -9.22 2.42 5.29
N LYS A 88 -8.31 2.31 4.31
CA LYS A 88 -7.92 1.05 3.66
C LYS A 88 -6.91 0.25 4.49
N GLY A 89 -6.41 0.79 5.62
CA GLY A 89 -5.36 0.16 6.42
C GLY A 89 -3.99 0.19 5.74
N GLY A 90 -3.77 1.13 4.81
CA GLY A 90 -2.53 1.25 4.08
C GLY A 90 -1.37 1.73 4.96
N LYS A 91 -0.13 1.38 4.56
CA LYS A 91 1.08 1.95 5.17
C LYS A 91 1.15 3.46 4.88
N TYR A 92 1.66 4.23 5.84
CA TYR A 92 1.92 5.66 5.70
C TYR A 92 2.83 5.93 4.50
N HIS A 93 2.57 7.03 3.79
CA HIS A 93 3.37 7.42 2.64
C HIS A 93 4.51 8.32 3.10
N LEU A 94 5.73 7.78 3.10
CA LEU A 94 6.87 8.39 3.78
C LEU A 94 7.37 9.70 3.16
N SER A 95 6.89 10.07 1.96
CA SER A 95 7.20 11.37 1.38
C SER A 95 6.37 12.52 1.97
N CYS A 96 5.29 12.21 2.69
CA CYS A 96 4.48 13.22 3.36
C CYS A 96 5.08 13.60 4.72
N ALA A 97 4.94 14.86 5.11
CA ALA A 97 5.46 15.37 6.38
C ALA A 97 4.60 14.95 7.59
N GLN A 98 5.27 14.78 8.73
CA GLN A 98 4.71 14.33 10.01
C GLN A 98 4.03 15.50 10.77
N ASP A 99 2.97 16.05 10.19
CA ASP A 99 2.15 17.19 10.69
C ASP A 99 1.26 17.77 9.58
N SER A 100 1.45 17.32 8.33
CA SER A 100 0.59 17.65 7.20
C SER A 100 -0.88 17.28 7.45
N GLU A 101 -1.79 17.95 6.72
CA GLU A 101 -3.21 17.56 6.65
C GLU A 101 -3.39 16.08 6.27
N TYR A 102 -2.53 15.58 5.39
CA TYR A 102 -2.44 14.17 5.03
C TYR A 102 -2.18 13.28 6.26
N TYR A 103 -1.19 13.63 7.09
CA TYR A 103 -0.85 12.86 8.29
C TYR A 103 -2.03 12.81 9.28
N HIS A 104 -2.64 13.96 9.55
CA HIS A 104 -3.78 14.03 10.48
C HIS A 104 -4.98 13.20 9.98
N ALA A 105 -5.31 13.30 8.69
CA ALA A 105 -6.37 12.52 8.08
C ALA A 105 -6.05 11.00 8.07
N TYR A 106 -4.79 10.65 7.74
CA TYR A 106 -4.29 9.28 7.74
C TYR A 106 -4.44 8.62 9.11
N VAL A 107 -3.94 9.25 10.18
CA VAL A 107 -4.00 8.70 11.54
C VAL A 107 -5.45 8.53 11.99
N LYS A 108 -6.31 9.53 11.74
CA LYS A 108 -7.74 9.47 12.05
C LYS A 108 -8.41 8.30 11.35
N ALA A 109 -8.18 8.14 10.05
CA ALA A 109 -8.79 7.08 9.26
C ALA A 109 -8.24 5.68 9.59
N LEU A 110 -6.95 5.58 9.90
CA LEU A 110 -6.30 4.34 10.33
C LEU A 110 -6.88 3.83 11.65
N LYS A 111 -7.15 4.73 12.60
CA LYS A 111 -7.84 4.38 13.85
C LYS A 111 -9.23 3.79 13.59
N LYS A 112 -10.00 4.40 12.68
CA LYS A 112 -11.32 3.87 12.29
C LYS A 112 -11.20 2.49 11.63
N HIS A 113 -10.18 2.29 10.79
CA HIS A 113 -9.90 0.99 10.20
C HIS A 113 -9.59 -0.07 11.26
N SER A 114 -8.75 0.23 12.27
CA SER A 114 -8.41 -0.73 13.32
C SER A 114 -9.62 -1.11 14.16
N GLU A 115 -10.46 -0.14 14.56
CA GLU A 115 -11.70 -0.38 15.30
C GLU A 115 -12.67 -1.28 14.50
N GLU A 116 -12.82 -1.04 13.20
CA GLU A 116 -13.66 -1.87 12.34
C GLU A 116 -13.10 -3.28 12.16
N ARG A 117 -11.77 -3.42 12.05
CA ARG A 117 -11.10 -4.72 11.96
C ARG A 117 -11.30 -5.54 13.23
N GLU A 118 -11.14 -4.93 14.40
CA GLU A 118 -11.38 -5.55 15.70
C GLU A 118 -12.83 -5.98 15.87
N ARG A 119 -13.79 -5.10 15.53
CA ARG A 119 -15.21 -5.43 15.55
C ARG A 119 -15.52 -6.65 14.69
N LYS A 120 -15.07 -6.66 13.43
CA LYS A 120 -15.28 -7.79 12.50
C LYS A 120 -14.61 -9.07 12.98
N GLN A 121 -13.48 -8.96 13.67
CA GLN A 121 -12.80 -10.12 14.26
C GLN A 121 -13.62 -10.71 15.40
N LEU A 122 -14.15 -9.87 16.30
CA LEU A 122 -15.01 -10.32 17.39
C LEU A 122 -16.29 -10.97 16.87
N GLU A 123 -16.97 -10.34 15.90
CA GLU A 123 -18.18 -10.90 15.24
C GLU A 123 -17.92 -12.27 14.60
N ARG A 124 -16.73 -12.48 14.03
CA ARG A 124 -16.36 -13.77 13.45
C ARG A 124 -16.22 -14.85 14.52
N LEU A 125 -15.61 -14.51 15.66
CA LEU A 125 -15.40 -15.44 16.77
C LEU A 125 -16.72 -15.83 17.42
N THR A 126 -17.63 -14.87 17.66
CA THR A 126 -18.94 -15.14 18.25
C THR A 126 -19.81 -16.00 17.34
N ARG A 127 -19.81 -15.74 16.02
CA ARG A 127 -20.56 -16.56 15.05
C ARG A 127 -20.10 -18.01 15.04
N HIS A 128 -18.78 -18.26 15.05
CA HIS A 128 -18.25 -19.62 15.00
C HIS A 128 -18.43 -20.36 16.34
N GLY A 129 -18.36 -19.65 17.47
CA GLY A 129 -18.68 -20.22 18.78
C GLY A 129 -20.13 -20.71 18.87
N GLY A 130 -21.08 -19.99 18.27
CA GLY A 130 -22.50 -20.39 18.22
C GLY A 130 -22.74 -21.70 17.47
N ASP A 131 -22.04 -21.91 16.35
CA ASP A 131 -22.13 -23.12 15.51
C ASP A 131 -21.62 -24.38 16.25
N VAL A 132 -20.52 -24.23 17.02
CA VAL A 132 -19.96 -25.32 17.85
C VAL A 132 -20.89 -25.68 19.01
N THR A 133 -21.58 -24.71 19.61
CA THR A 133 -22.53 -24.97 20.70
C THR A 133 -23.81 -25.66 20.21
N ASP A 134 -24.27 -25.35 18.99
CA ASP A 134 -25.46 -25.98 18.39
C ASP A 134 -25.19 -27.45 18.00
N SER A 135 -23.98 -27.72 17.46
CA SER A 135 -23.54 -29.08 17.09
C SER A 135 -23.42 -30.07 18.27
N ARG A 136 -23.35 -29.57 19.52
CA ARG A 136 -23.33 -30.40 20.74
C ARG A 136 -24.72 -30.62 21.35
N ALA A 137 -25.75 -29.95 20.84
CA ALA A 137 -27.14 -30.13 21.24
C ALA A 137 -27.86 -31.16 20.34
N ALA A 138 -27.26 -32.33 20.12
CA ALA A 138 -27.99 -33.49 19.64
C ALA A 138 -28.29 -34.40 20.84
N PRO A 139 -29.51 -34.40 21.41
CA PRO A 139 -29.89 -35.37 22.42
C PRO A 139 -30.02 -36.75 21.76
N GLY A 140 -29.00 -37.58 21.93
CA GLY A 140 -29.14 -39.02 21.84
C GLY A 140 -29.99 -39.50 23.01
N GLY A 141 -31.13 -40.12 22.72
CA GLY A 141 -31.96 -40.76 23.74
C GLY A 141 -33.36 -41.12 23.25
N SER A 142 -33.48 -42.21 22.49
CA SER A 142 -34.77 -42.92 22.35
C SER A 142 -35.17 -43.50 23.70
N PRO A 143 -36.42 -43.32 24.18
CA PRO A 143 -36.96 -44.19 25.20
C PRO A 143 -37.36 -45.50 24.52
N GLY A 144 -36.55 -46.53 24.73
CA GLY A 144 -36.90 -47.90 24.40
C GLY A 144 -37.82 -48.49 25.48
N MET A 145 -38.96 -49.01 25.00
CA MET A 145 -39.87 -50.04 25.54
C MET A 145 -40.46 -49.86 26.95
#